data_AF-A0A455SQ21-F1
#
_entry.id   AF-A0A455SQ21-F1
#
_cell.length_a   1.000
_cell.length_b   1.000
_cell.length_c   1.000
_cell.angle_alpha   90.00
_cell.angle_beta   90.00
_cell.angle_gamma   90.00
#
_symmetry.space_group_name_H-M   'P 1'
#
loop_
_entity.id
_entity.type
_entity.pdbx_description
1 polymer ?
#
loop_
_entity_poly.entity_id
_entity_poly.type
_entity_poly.pdbx_seq_one_letter_code
_entity_poly.pdbx_strand_id
1 'polypeptide(L)'
;MLNHIADIADRETQPLATKALQMAQVAQYMTRYRLSREKVAGRAGVPLMVVWRVEHGEPVTEEHARAIESAFLCLTGVPYKGSFAVYPEERNER
;
A
#
# COMPACT_ATOMS: atom_id res chain seq x y z
N MET A 1 12.70 -45.74 -9.09
CA MET A 1 12.95 -44.69 -8.09
C MET A 1 13.94 -43.71 -8.67
N LEU A 2 13.52 -42.48 -8.96
CA LEU A 2 14.40 -41.31 -9.07
C LEU A 2 13.54 -40.11 -8.64
N ASN A 3 13.84 -39.57 -7.47
CA ASN A 3 13.13 -38.46 -6.85
C ASN A 3 13.41 -37.19 -7.65
N HIS A 4 12.42 -36.72 -8.40
CA HIS A 4 12.48 -35.39 -9.00
C HIS A 4 12.03 -34.38 -7.93
N ILE A 5 12.93 -34.05 -7.01
CA ILE A 5 12.78 -32.87 -6.16
C ILE A 5 13.04 -31.70 -7.11
N ALA A 6 11.97 -31.13 -7.65
CA ALA A 6 12.05 -29.87 -8.37
C ALA A 6 12.60 -28.83 -7.39
N ASP A 7 13.83 -28.40 -7.64
CA ASP A 7 14.51 -27.37 -6.88
C ASP A 7 13.72 -26.06 -7.01
N ILE A 8 12.99 -25.69 -5.96
CA ILE A 8 12.15 -24.48 -5.92
C ILE A 8 13.03 -23.22 -6.00
N ALA A 9 14.34 -23.32 -5.74
CA ALA A 9 15.25 -22.19 -5.69
C ALA A 9 15.60 -21.63 -7.08
N ASP A 10 15.40 -22.38 -8.16
CA ASP A 10 15.78 -21.97 -9.53
C ASP A 10 14.60 -21.37 -10.33
N ARG A 11 13.59 -20.84 -9.64
CA ARG A 11 12.53 -20.08 -10.31
C ARG A 11 12.97 -18.64 -10.51
N GLU A 12 13.19 -18.26 -11.76
CA GLU A 12 13.34 -16.86 -12.17
C GLU A 12 12.19 -16.03 -11.56
N THR A 13 12.52 -15.15 -10.60
CA THR A 13 11.53 -14.27 -9.99
C THR A 13 11.34 -13.06 -10.90
N GLN A 14 10.15 -12.91 -11.48
CA GLN A 14 9.78 -11.67 -12.18
C GLN A 14 9.57 -10.55 -11.15
N PRO A 15 10.00 -9.30 -11.45
CA PRO A 15 9.72 -8.17 -10.56
C PRO A 15 8.21 -7.99 -10.40
N LEU A 16 7.74 -7.80 -9.17
CA LEU A 16 6.34 -7.48 -8.94
C LEU A 16 5.98 -6.19 -9.68
N ALA A 17 4.86 -6.20 -10.40
CA ALA A 17 4.26 -4.98 -10.91
C ALA A 17 4.06 -3.99 -9.75
N THR A 18 4.36 -2.70 -9.98
CA THR A 18 4.35 -1.65 -8.94
C THR A 18 3.07 -1.65 -8.10
N LYS A 19 1.92 -1.87 -8.74
CA LYS A 19 0.62 -2.00 -8.06
C LYS A 19 0.58 -3.14 -7.05
N ALA A 20 1.01 -4.33 -7.45
CA ALA A 20 1.01 -5.52 -6.58
C ALA A 20 1.97 -5.34 -5.39
N LEU A 21 3.11 -4.68 -5.61
CA LEU A 21 4.02 -4.31 -4.54
C LEU A 21 3.37 -3.35 -3.54
N GLN A 22 2.72 -2.28 -4.02
CA GLN A 22 2.04 -1.30 -3.16
C GLN A 22 0.91 -1.95 -2.36
N MET A 23 0.08 -2.77 -3.00
CA MET A 23 -0.97 -3.55 -2.33
C MET A 23 -0.39 -4.40 -1.19
N ALA A 24 0.68 -5.14 -1.47
CA ALA A 24 1.33 -5.99 -0.48
C ALA A 24 1.90 -5.18 0.69
N GLN A 25 2.54 -4.04 0.43
CA GLN A 25 3.09 -3.16 1.46
C GLN A 25 2.00 -2.59 2.39
N VAL A 26 0.90 -2.09 1.82
CA VAL A 26 -0.22 -1.56 2.61
C VAL A 26 -0.87 -2.68 3.42
N ALA A 27 -1.19 -3.81 2.80
CA ALA A 27 -1.82 -4.94 3.46
C ALA A 27 -0.95 -5.49 4.61
N GLN A 28 0.36 -5.62 4.38
CA GLN A 28 1.31 -6.04 5.41
C GLN A 28 1.35 -5.06 6.58
N TYR A 29 1.40 -3.75 6.30
CA TYR A 29 1.44 -2.73 7.34
C TYR A 29 0.15 -2.73 8.18
N MET A 30 -1.02 -2.73 7.53
CA MET A 30 -2.31 -2.75 8.25
C MET A 30 -2.49 -4.02 9.07
N THR A 31 -2.07 -5.18 8.55
CA THR A 31 -2.12 -6.46 9.28
C THR A 31 -1.19 -6.43 10.50
N ARG A 32 0.06 -5.98 10.32
CA ARG A 32 1.07 -5.91 11.39
C ARG A 32 0.59 -5.09 12.57
N TYR A 33 -0.06 -3.96 12.31
CA TYR A 33 -0.53 -3.03 13.33
C TYR A 33 -2.03 -3.17 13.67
N ARG A 34 -2.70 -4.21 13.13
CA ARG A 34 -4.13 -4.49 13.35
C ARG A 34 -5.02 -3.27 13.08
N LEU A 35 -4.69 -2.52 12.03
CA LEU A 35 -5.45 -1.35 11.62
C LEU A 35 -6.71 -1.79 10.87
N SER A 36 -7.84 -1.14 11.15
CA SER A 36 -9.07 -1.27 10.36
C SER A 36 -9.22 -0.07 9.44
N ARG A 37 -9.88 -0.27 8.30
CA ARG A 37 -10.11 0.80 7.31
C ARG A 37 -10.86 1.98 7.92
N GLU A 38 -11.84 1.71 8.78
CA GLU A 38 -12.68 2.71 9.43
C GLU A 38 -11.86 3.59 10.37
N LYS A 39 -10.95 3.00 11.16
CA LYS A 39 -10.07 3.77 12.06
C LYS A 39 -9.11 4.65 11.27
N VAL A 40 -8.54 4.13 10.19
CA VAL A 40 -7.63 4.90 9.32
C VAL A 40 -8.39 6.03 8.65
N ALA A 41 -9.56 5.76 8.05
CA ALA A 41 -10.40 6.76 7.41
C ALA A 41 -10.82 7.86 8.38
N GLY A 42 -11.30 7.48 9.57
CA GLY A 42 -11.71 8.42 10.61
C GLY A 42 -10.54 9.27 11.13
N ARG A 43 -9.33 8.69 11.26
CA ARG A 43 -8.15 9.44 11.70
C ARG A 43 -7.59 10.36 10.61
N ALA A 44 -7.60 9.90 9.36
CA ALA A 44 -7.11 10.66 8.22
C ALA A 44 -8.09 11.75 7.76
N GLY A 45 -9.37 11.68 8.16
CA GLY A 45 -10.40 12.61 7.69
C GLY A 45 -10.76 12.38 6.21
N VAL A 46 -10.56 11.18 5.69
CA VAL A 46 -10.84 10.83 4.29
C VAL A 46 -11.99 9.82 4.19
N PRO A 47 -12.73 9.76 3.06
CA PRO A 47 -13.74 8.74 2.86
C PRO A 47 -13.18 7.33 2.96
N LEU A 48 -13.96 6.38 3.49
CA LEU A 48 -13.57 4.96 3.60
C LEU A 48 -13.13 4.35 2.25
N MET A 49 -13.78 4.79 1.17
CA MET A 49 -13.44 4.38 -0.20
C MET A 49 -12.01 4.74 -0.60
N VAL A 50 -11.46 5.84 -0.08
CA VAL A 50 -10.06 6.25 -0.35
C VAL A 50 -9.09 5.28 0.32
N VAL A 51 -9.36 4.84 1.55
CA VAL A 51 -8.55 3.82 2.23
C VAL A 51 -8.64 2.48 1.50
N TRP A 52 -9.83 2.10 1.04
CA TRP A 52 -10.02 0.89 0.22
C TRP A 52 -9.18 0.95 -1.07
N ARG A 53 -9.17 2.10 -1.78
CA ARG A 53 -8.34 2.30 -2.98
C ARG A 53 -6.86 2.10 -2.68
N VAL A 54 -6.36 2.69 -1.59
CA VAL A 54 -4.95 2.54 -1.16
C VAL A 54 -4.59 1.08 -0.88
N GLU A 55 -5.45 0.32 -0.19
CA GLU A 55 -5.22 -1.11 0.02
C GLU A 55 -5.18 -1.94 -1.29
N HIS A 56 -5.90 -1.49 -2.31
CA HIS A 56 -5.94 -2.15 -3.63
C HIS A 56 -4.94 -1.56 -4.63
N GLY A 57 -4.02 -0.71 -4.16
CA GLY A 57 -2.99 -0.08 -5.00
C GLY A 57 -3.58 0.83 -6.08
N GLU A 58 -4.82 1.30 -5.89
CA GLU A 58 -5.45 2.26 -6.78
C GLU A 58 -4.94 3.67 -6.48
N PRO A 59 -4.79 4.54 -7.50
CA PRO A 59 -4.30 5.89 -7.31
C PRO A 59 -5.25 6.74 -6.47
N VAL A 60 -4.65 7.58 -5.62
CA VAL A 60 -5.32 8.63 -4.84
C VAL A 60 -4.64 9.98 -5.09
N THR A 61 -5.18 11.08 -4.57
CA THR A 61 -4.51 12.38 -4.62
C THR A 61 -3.32 12.41 -3.65
N GLU A 62 -2.34 13.28 -3.89
CA GLU A 62 -1.22 13.46 -2.95
C GLU A 62 -1.71 13.86 -1.55
N GLU A 63 -2.73 14.72 -1.47
CA GLU A 63 -3.32 15.13 -0.20
C GLU A 63 -3.86 13.94 0.59
N HIS A 64 -4.63 13.06 -0.07
CA HIS A 64 -5.14 11.84 0.57
C HIS A 64 -4.01 10.90 0.98
N ALA A 65 -2.98 10.74 0.15
CA ALA A 65 -1.81 9.93 0.47
C ALA A 65 -1.11 10.43 1.75
N ARG A 66 -0.84 11.75 1.84
CA ARG A 66 -0.22 12.37 3.03
C ARG A 66 -1.10 12.29 4.27
N ALA A 67 -2.41 12.43 4.12
CA ALA A 67 -3.37 12.30 5.22
C ALA A 67 -3.38 10.87 5.79
N ILE A 68 -3.37 9.85 4.91
CA ILE A 68 -3.30 8.44 5.30
C ILE A 68 -1.95 8.10 5.95
N GLU A 69 -0.84 8.58 5.39
CA GLU A 69 0.49 8.40 5.99
C GLU A 69 0.56 8.98 7.41
N SER A 70 0.03 10.20 7.58
CA SER A 70 -0.05 10.87 8.88
C SER A 70 -0.95 10.11 9.86
N ALA A 71 -2.06 9.54 9.38
CA ALA A 71 -2.94 8.70 10.18
C ALA A 71 -2.27 7.40 10.61
N PHE A 72 -1.52 6.73 9.72
CA PHE A 72 -0.72 5.56 10.04
C PHE A 72 0.30 5.84 11.14
N LEU A 73 1.07 6.92 10.99
CA LEU A 73 2.03 7.34 12.02
C LEU A 73 1.32 7.63 13.35
N CYS A 74 0.19 8.33 13.33
CA CYS A 74 -0.53 8.66 14.55
C CYS A 74 -1.13 7.43 15.25
N LEU A 75 -1.67 6.47 14.51
CA LEU A 75 -2.33 5.29 15.08
C LEU A 75 -1.34 4.25 15.61
N THR A 76 -0.13 4.20 15.03
CA THR A 76 0.85 3.13 15.33
C THR A 76 2.10 3.63 16.04
N GLY A 77 2.40 4.93 15.99
CA GLY A 77 3.67 5.50 16.40
C GLY A 77 4.85 5.15 15.47
N VAL A 78 4.60 4.48 14.34
CA VAL A 78 5.64 4.00 13.42
C VAL A 78 5.37 4.56 12.01
N PRO A 79 6.35 5.23 11.36
CA PRO A 79 6.16 5.74 10.02
C PRO A 79 5.93 4.60 9.01
N TYR A 80 5.00 4.80 8.08
CA TYR A 80 4.86 3.95 6.90
C TYR A 80 6.06 4.17 5.96
N LYS A 81 6.65 3.10 5.44
CA LYS A 81 7.84 3.14 4.57
C LYS A 81 7.59 2.69 3.14
N GLY A 82 6.37 2.25 2.84
CA GLY A 82 5.96 1.93 1.48
C GLY A 82 5.59 3.18 0.69
N SER A 83 5.14 2.98 -0.55
CA SER A 83 4.58 4.05 -1.37
C SER A 83 3.09 3.83 -1.61
N PHE A 84 2.40 4.92 -1.95
CA PHE A 84 1.04 4.87 -2.46
C PHE A 84 1.05 5.20 -3.95
N ALA A 85 0.11 4.63 -4.70
CA ALA A 85 -0.18 5.12 -6.03
C ALA A 85 -0.81 6.51 -5.90
N VAL A 86 -0.23 7.50 -6.58
CA VAL A 86 -0.80 8.86 -6.68
C VAL A 86 -1.14 9.16 -8.13
N TYR A 87 -2.22 9.90 -8.37
CA TYR A 87 -2.50 10.43 -9.70
C TYR A 87 -1.32 11.32 -10.13
N PRO A 88 -0.89 11.24 -11.40
CA PRO A 88 0.10 12.17 -11.90
C PRO A 88 -0.45 13.59 -11.75
N GLU A 89 0.33 14.47 -11.11
CA GLU A 89 0.05 15.91 -11.07
C GLU A 89 -0.12 16.36 -12.54
N GLU A 90 -1.29 16.88 -12.90
CA GLU A 90 -1.44 17.55 -14.19
C GLU A 90 -0.45 18.71 -14.18
N ARG A 91 0.64 18.55 -14.94
CA ARG A 91 1.65 19.57 -15.13
C ARG A 91 0.95 20.72 -15.84
N ASN A 92 0.40 21.66 -15.08
CA ASN A 92 -0.09 22.93 -15.61
C ASN A 92 1.13 23.67 -16.13
N GLU A 93 1.43 23.48 -17.42
CA GLU A 93 2.27 24.38 -18.19
C GLU A 93 1.56 25.75 -18.19
N ARG A 94 1.93 26.59 -17.22
CA ARG A 94 1.64 28.02 -17.23
C ARG A 94 2.86 28.78 -17.74
#